data_AF-A0A7L4RQP2-F1
#
_entry.id   AF-A0A7L4RQP2-F1
#
_cell.length_a   1.000
_cell.length_b   1.000
_cell.length_c   1.000
_cell.angle_alpha   90.00
_cell.angle_beta   90.00
_cell.angle_gamma   90.00
#
_symmetry.space_group_name_H-M   'P 1'
#
loop_
_entity.id
_entity.type
_entity.pdbx_description
1 polymer ?
#
loop_
_entity_poly.entity_id
_entity_poly.type
_entity_poly.pdbx_seq_one_letter_code
_entity_poly.pdbx_strand_id
1 'polypeptide(L)'
;MEIQGYFKTMVDVLMKPKAAIKKHKKTSFTEGLTYYLLATFVVGIILAIMTAGTAIPMIVLYPVTATIGLIITGFVVWVIAKVLGCKAEVGNFLGLLGVSMSGIALLSWIPFVGVLASLYGLYILYVMLTEGTGMESVSAIITILIPIVLLAILAVVIAALVVTVLGAFGLGALAGALTGALTGGLTGGIAGVLTNGLTGMTF
;
A
#
# COMPACT_ATOMS: atom_id res chain seq x y z
N MET A 1 -3.84 15.70 26.78
CA MET A 1 -2.67 16.23 26.04
C MET A 1 -3.19 17.21 25.01
N GLU A 2 -2.64 18.42 24.94
CA GLU A 2 -3.09 19.43 23.98
C GLU A 2 -2.68 19.06 22.54
N ILE A 3 -3.45 19.48 21.55
CA ILE A 3 -3.19 19.22 20.12
C ILE A 3 -1.77 19.64 19.72
N GLN A 4 -1.27 20.75 20.27
CA GLN A 4 0.09 21.24 20.04
C GLN A 4 1.17 20.21 20.46
N GLY A 5 0.92 19.48 21.56
CA GLY A 5 1.81 18.42 22.02
C GLY A 5 1.90 17.25 21.04
N TYR A 6 0.78 16.90 20.40
CA TYR A 6 0.73 15.84 19.39
C TYR A 6 1.57 16.19 18.16
N PHE A 7 1.35 17.37 17.59
CA PHE A 7 2.12 17.84 16.43
C PHE A 7 3.61 17.94 16.74
N LYS A 8 3.95 18.45 17.93
CA LYS A 8 5.36 18.53 18.35
C LYS A 8 6.00 17.13 18.39
N THR A 9 5.33 16.13 18.94
CA THR A 9 5.85 14.75 18.93
C THR A 9 6.02 14.22 17.50
N MET A 10 5.05 14.45 16.60
CA MET A 10 5.16 14.01 15.21
C MET A 10 6.37 14.63 14.50
N VAL A 11 6.60 15.93 14.74
CA VAL A 11 7.78 16.64 14.22
C VAL A 11 9.08 16.15 14.88
N ASP A 12 9.07 15.92 16.19
CA ASP A 12 10.23 15.39 16.93
C ASP A 12 10.63 14.00 16.44
N VAL A 13 9.65 13.15 16.09
CA VAL A 13 9.89 11.83 15.47
C VAL A 13 10.57 11.97 14.11
N LEU A 14 10.20 12.98 13.32
CA LEU A 14 10.83 13.26 12.02
C LEU A 14 12.23 13.87 12.14
N MET A 15 12.43 14.81 13.07
CA MET A 15 13.69 15.56 13.18
C MET A 15 14.73 14.85 14.05
N LYS A 16 14.29 14.15 15.11
CA LYS A 16 15.15 13.54 16.13
C LYS A 16 14.63 12.14 16.52
N PRO A 17 14.50 11.21 15.55
CA PRO A 17 13.83 9.92 15.76
C PRO A 17 14.38 9.14 16.96
N LYS A 18 15.71 9.09 17.13
CA LYS A 18 16.33 8.38 18.27
C LYS A 18 15.87 8.91 19.63
N ALA A 19 15.83 10.23 19.78
CA ALA A 19 15.43 10.86 21.04
C ALA A 19 13.92 10.70 21.28
N ALA A 20 13.11 10.91 20.24
CA ALA A 20 11.66 10.76 20.31
C ALA A 20 11.25 9.32 20.65
N ILE A 21 11.82 8.32 19.96
CA ILE A 21 11.52 6.91 20.19
C ILE A 21 11.93 6.46 21.60
N LYS A 22 13.08 6.93 22.11
CA LYS A 22 13.48 6.66 23.51
C LYS A 22 12.48 7.22 24.51
N LYS A 23 12.00 8.45 24.27
CA LYS A 23 11.00 9.11 25.11
C LYS A 23 9.68 8.34 25.13
N HIS A 24 9.28 7.77 23.99
CA HIS A 24 8.00 7.09 23.80
C HIS A 24 8.08 5.56 23.88
N LYS A 25 9.18 4.99 24.38
CA LYS A 25 9.42 3.54 24.44
C LYS A 25 8.33 2.74 25.18
N LYS A 26 7.65 3.38 26.15
CA LYS A 26 6.58 2.77 26.96
C LYS A 26 5.18 3.24 26.55
N THR A 27 5.05 3.83 25.36
CA THR A 27 3.76 4.30 24.87
C THR A 27 2.81 3.11 24.69
N SER A 28 1.63 3.24 25.28
CA SER A 28 0.57 2.23 25.17
C SER A 28 0.03 2.15 23.75
N PHE A 29 -0.61 1.04 23.41
CA PHE A 29 -1.26 0.86 22.11
C PHE A 29 -2.23 2.00 21.80
N THR A 30 -3.14 2.31 22.73
CA THR A 30 -4.17 3.35 22.55
C THR A 30 -3.56 4.74 22.35
N GLU A 31 -2.50 5.07 23.09
CA GLU A 31 -1.82 6.35 22.95
C GLU A 31 -1.15 6.45 21.57
N GLY A 32 -0.39 5.43 21.17
CA GLY A 32 0.25 5.40 19.83
C GLY A 32 -0.75 5.45 18.69
N LEU A 33 -1.88 4.75 18.83
CA LEU A 33 -3.00 4.79 17.89
C LEU A 33 -3.57 6.20 17.78
N THR A 34 -3.69 6.92 18.90
CA THR A 34 -4.18 8.30 18.93
C THR A 34 -3.25 9.23 18.14
N TYR A 35 -1.93 9.11 18.30
CA TYR A 35 -0.96 9.86 17.48
C TYR A 35 -1.17 9.60 15.99
N TYR A 36 -1.25 8.33 15.59
CA TYR A 36 -1.40 7.96 14.19
C TYR A 36 -2.75 8.38 13.59
N LEU A 37 -3.84 8.22 14.35
CA LEU A 37 -5.18 8.61 13.95
C LEU A 37 -5.28 10.13 13.76
N LEU A 38 -4.69 10.92 14.68
CA LEU A 38 -4.64 12.38 14.50
C LEU A 38 -3.85 12.78 13.25
N ALA A 39 -2.70 12.15 13.01
CA ALA A 39 -1.89 12.44 11.82
C ALA A 39 -2.66 12.14 10.52
N THR A 40 -3.32 10.98 10.45
CA THR A 40 -4.10 10.58 9.28
C THR A 40 -5.39 11.38 9.13
N PHE A 41 -6.01 11.83 10.22
CA PHE A 41 -7.17 12.73 10.19
C PHE A 41 -6.82 14.09 9.58
N VAL A 42 -5.66 14.66 9.95
CA VAL A 42 -5.13 15.88 9.34
C VAL A 42 -4.93 15.70 7.83
N VAL A 43 -4.38 14.56 7.41
CA VAL A 43 -4.25 14.23 5.98
C VAL A 43 -5.61 14.16 5.29
N GLY A 44 -6.60 13.52 5.90
CA GLY A 44 -7.96 13.44 5.36
C GLY A 44 -8.59 14.83 5.13
N ILE A 45 -8.38 15.76 6.07
CA ILE A 45 -8.82 17.16 5.91
C ILE A 45 -8.10 17.84 4.75
N ILE A 46 -6.78 17.71 4.67
CA ILE A 46 -5.97 18.31 3.58
C ILE A 46 -6.47 17.80 2.22
N LEU A 47 -6.69 16.49 2.08
CA LEU A 47 -7.19 15.89 0.85
C LEU A 47 -8.59 16.37 0.49
N ALA A 48 -9.49 16.53 1.47
CA ALA A 48 -10.82 17.07 1.23
C ALA A 48 -10.76 18.52 0.71
N ILE A 49 -9.86 19.34 1.25
CA ILE A 49 -9.65 20.72 0.78
C ILE A 49 -9.07 20.75 -0.63
N MET A 50 -8.03 19.96 -0.91
CA MET A 50 -7.36 19.93 -2.22
C MET A 50 -8.27 19.47 -3.36
N THR A 51 -9.31 18.69 -3.03
CA THR A 51 -10.28 18.16 -3.99
C THR A 51 -11.57 18.99 -4.05
N ALA A 52 -11.54 20.22 -3.54
CA ALA A 52 -12.69 21.13 -3.47
C ALA A 52 -13.93 20.48 -2.82
N GLY A 53 -13.73 19.64 -1.81
CA GLY A 53 -14.80 18.97 -1.06
C GLY A 53 -15.31 17.67 -1.68
N THR A 54 -14.89 17.30 -2.89
CA THR A 54 -15.32 16.01 -3.49
C THR A 54 -14.84 14.80 -2.70
N ALA A 55 -13.74 14.93 -1.93
CA ALA A 55 -13.23 13.89 -1.03
C ALA A 55 -13.64 14.07 0.44
N ILE A 56 -14.74 14.74 0.79
CA ILE A 56 -15.25 14.82 2.19
C ILE A 56 -15.33 13.44 2.87
N PRO A 57 -15.80 12.35 2.22
CA PRO A 57 -15.80 11.02 2.84
C PRO A 57 -14.40 10.54 3.29
N MET A 58 -13.33 11.04 2.67
CA MET A 58 -11.95 10.68 3.01
C MET A 58 -11.51 11.22 4.37
N ILE A 59 -12.19 12.23 4.93
CA ILE A 59 -11.92 12.72 6.30
C ILE A 59 -12.11 11.59 7.32
N VAL A 60 -13.09 10.72 7.11
CA VAL A 60 -13.37 9.57 8.00
C VAL A 60 -12.77 8.27 7.46
N LEU A 61 -12.86 8.03 6.15
CA LEU A 61 -12.38 6.78 5.56
C LEU A 61 -10.86 6.64 5.62
N TYR A 62 -10.10 7.73 5.46
CA TYR A 62 -8.64 7.65 5.43
C TYR A 62 -8.05 7.26 6.80
N PRO A 63 -8.43 7.89 7.93
CA PRO A 63 -7.93 7.48 9.25
C PRO A 63 -8.31 6.04 9.61
N VAL A 64 -9.52 5.60 9.25
CA VAL A 64 -9.98 4.24 9.53
C VAL A 64 -9.16 3.22 8.74
N THR A 65 -9.04 3.40 7.42
CA THR A 65 -8.30 2.46 6.56
C THR A 65 -6.82 2.45 6.88
N ALA A 66 -6.20 3.61 7.11
CA ALA A 66 -4.81 3.72 7.51
C ALA A 66 -4.55 3.06 8.87
N THR A 67 -5.44 3.23 9.84
CA THR A 67 -5.33 2.61 11.17
C THR A 67 -5.42 1.08 11.08
N ILE A 68 -6.36 0.54 10.31
CA ILE A 68 -6.47 -0.90 10.08
C ILE A 68 -5.19 -1.43 9.43
N GLY A 69 -4.69 -0.74 8.40
CA GLY A 69 -3.44 -1.08 7.73
C GLY A 69 -2.24 -1.07 8.68
N LEU A 70 -2.14 -0.08 9.57
CA LEU A 70 -1.11 0.01 10.59
C LEU A 70 -1.17 -1.18 11.56
N ILE A 71 -2.36 -1.56 12.03
CA ILE A 71 -2.53 -2.68 12.97
C ILE A 71 -2.12 -4.00 12.31
N ILE A 72 -2.61 -4.28 11.10
CA ILE A 72 -2.29 -5.51 10.37
C ILE A 72 -0.78 -5.57 10.08
N THR A 73 -0.24 -4.52 9.46
CA THR A 73 1.18 -4.47 9.10
C THR A 73 2.05 -4.51 10.34
N GLY A 74 1.71 -3.73 11.36
CA GLY A 74 2.42 -3.70 12.63
C GLY A 74 2.42 -5.04 13.34
N PHE A 75 1.32 -5.80 13.27
CA PHE A 75 1.25 -7.16 13.82
C PHE A 75 2.18 -8.12 13.06
N VAL A 76 2.18 -8.08 11.72
CA VAL A 76 3.10 -8.89 10.91
C VAL A 76 4.56 -8.57 11.22
N VAL A 77 4.92 -7.28 11.26
CA VAL A 77 6.28 -6.84 11.62
C VAL A 77 6.61 -7.26 13.05
N TRP A 78 5.67 -7.15 13.99
CA TRP A 78 5.88 -7.60 15.37
C TRP A 78 6.16 -9.11 15.46
N VAL A 79 5.42 -9.96 14.74
CA VAL A 79 5.66 -11.41 14.72
C VAL A 79 7.08 -11.71 14.23
N ILE A 80 7.49 -11.09 13.12
CA ILE A 80 8.84 -11.25 12.56
C ILE A 80 9.89 -10.76 13.57
N ALA A 81 9.68 -9.56 14.13
CA ALA A 81 10.55 -8.99 15.14
C ALA A 81 10.67 -9.90 16.37
N LYS A 82 9.57 -10.53 16.79
CA LYS A 82 9.49 -11.42 17.95
C LYS A 82 10.37 -12.66 17.75
N VAL A 83 10.30 -13.27 16.57
CA VAL A 83 11.16 -14.40 16.19
C VAL A 83 12.63 -13.99 16.17
N LEU A 84 12.93 -12.75 15.79
CA LEU A 84 14.29 -12.21 15.69
C LEU A 84 14.80 -11.54 16.98
N GLY A 85 14.16 -11.79 18.13
CA GLY A 85 14.64 -11.39 19.46
C GLY A 85 14.03 -10.11 20.03
N CYS A 86 12.93 -9.59 19.47
CA CYS A 86 12.21 -8.45 20.03
C CYS A 86 11.63 -8.76 21.42
N LYS A 87 11.99 -7.94 22.41
CA LYS A 87 11.51 -8.09 23.80
C LYS A 87 10.20 -7.35 24.07
N ALA A 88 9.76 -6.47 23.18
CA ALA A 88 8.52 -5.72 23.36
C ALA A 88 7.29 -6.63 23.29
N GLU A 89 6.30 -6.31 24.11
CA GLU A 89 4.94 -6.85 24.01
C GLU A 89 4.22 -6.21 22.82
N VAL A 90 3.22 -6.90 22.27
CA VAL A 90 2.48 -6.44 21.09
C VAL A 90 1.86 -5.06 21.28
N GLY A 91 1.27 -4.78 22.45
CA GLY A 91 0.64 -3.49 22.74
C GLY A 91 1.64 -2.33 22.74
N ASN A 92 2.80 -2.53 23.39
CA ASN A 92 3.88 -1.53 23.42
C ASN A 92 4.53 -1.37 22.04
N PHE A 93 4.68 -2.45 21.29
CA PHE A 93 5.20 -2.41 19.93
C PHE A 93 4.31 -1.60 19.00
N LEU A 94 3.00 -1.90 18.99
CA LEU A 94 2.04 -1.20 18.15
C LEU A 94 1.85 0.26 18.60
N GLY A 95 1.91 0.54 19.90
CA GLY A 95 1.91 1.90 20.44
C GLY A 95 3.12 2.69 19.93
N LEU A 96 4.31 2.12 20.07
CA LEU A 96 5.54 2.75 19.58
C LEU A 96 5.55 2.89 18.06
N LEU A 97 5.01 1.93 17.32
CA LEU A 97 4.88 2.00 15.87
C LEU A 97 3.94 3.14 15.45
N GLY A 98 2.79 3.30 16.12
CA GLY A 98 1.86 4.40 15.87
C GLY A 98 2.49 5.77 16.06
N VAL A 99 3.24 5.96 17.15
CA VAL A 99 4.03 7.19 17.37
C VAL A 99 5.05 7.38 16.24
N SER A 100 5.81 6.33 15.93
CA SER A 100 6.89 6.38 14.94
C SER A 100 6.38 6.70 13.53
N MET A 101 5.24 6.14 13.14
CA MET A 101 4.68 6.31 11.81
C MET A 101 3.79 7.56 11.69
N SER A 102 3.40 8.19 12.80
CA SER A 102 2.56 9.40 12.78
C SER A 102 3.21 10.58 12.04
N GLY A 103 4.52 10.77 12.22
CA GLY A 103 5.27 11.80 11.48
C GLY A 103 5.30 11.53 9.98
N ILE A 104 5.49 10.27 9.58
CA ILE A 104 5.49 9.87 8.16
C ILE A 104 4.10 10.05 7.54
N ALA A 105 3.04 9.70 8.28
CA ALA A 105 1.67 9.87 7.82
C ALA A 105 1.38 11.34 7.47
N LEU A 106 1.83 12.30 8.28
CA LEU A 106 1.65 13.73 7.98
C LEU A 106 2.32 14.19 6.68
N LEU A 107 3.41 13.54 6.25
CA LEU A 107 4.13 13.90 5.02
C LEU A 107 3.58 13.18 3.77
N SER A 108 2.76 12.15 3.98
CA SER A 108 2.32 11.24 2.90
C SER A 108 1.42 11.89 1.84
N TRP A 109 0.76 13.02 2.15
CA TRP A 109 -0.18 13.67 1.22
C TRP A 109 0.51 14.43 0.08
N ILE A 110 1.77 14.83 0.24
CA ILE A 110 2.50 15.59 -0.77
C ILE A 110 3.06 14.62 -1.82
N PRO A 111 2.64 14.71 -3.10
CA PRO A 111 3.23 13.91 -4.17
C PRO A 111 4.76 14.11 -4.21
N PHE A 112 5.52 13.06 -4.53
CA PHE A 112 7.00 12.99 -4.46
C PHE A 112 7.60 12.98 -3.05
N VAL A 113 7.17 13.85 -2.14
CA VAL A 113 7.60 13.80 -0.73
C VAL A 113 7.14 12.50 -0.08
N GLY A 114 5.98 11.95 -0.47
CA GLY A 114 5.53 10.64 0.00
C GLY A 114 6.53 9.51 -0.26
N VAL A 115 7.23 9.51 -1.40
CA VAL A 115 8.25 8.50 -1.71
C VAL A 115 9.46 8.68 -0.79
N LEU A 116 9.97 9.91 -0.65
CA LEU A 116 11.08 10.20 0.25
C LEU A 116 10.73 9.92 1.71
N ALA A 117 9.50 10.26 2.12
CA ALA A 117 8.96 9.97 3.44
C ALA A 117 8.84 8.47 3.68
N SER A 118 8.48 7.67 2.67
CA SER A 118 8.44 6.21 2.82
C SER A 118 9.83 5.61 3.05
N LEU A 119 10.86 6.08 2.33
CA LEU A 119 12.26 5.67 2.56
C LEU A 119 12.75 6.11 3.93
N TYR A 120 12.42 7.34 4.34
CA TYR A 120 12.74 7.82 5.68
C TYR A 120 11.96 7.05 6.76
N GLY A 121 10.75 6.61 6.47
CA GLY A 121 9.95 5.73 7.31
C GLY A 121 10.63 4.40 7.60
N LEU A 122 11.38 3.83 6.63
CA LEU A 122 12.21 2.66 6.87
C LEU A 122 13.31 2.94 7.89
N TYR A 123 13.95 4.11 7.82
CA TYR A 123 14.93 4.52 8.82
C TYR A 123 14.31 4.73 10.20
N ILE A 124 13.15 5.39 10.29
CA ILE A 124 12.43 5.55 11.57
C ILE A 124 12.05 4.18 12.13
N LEU A 125 11.57 3.25 11.30
CA LEU A 125 11.24 1.89 11.70
C LEU A 125 12.48 1.15 12.22
N TYR A 126 13.64 1.31 11.57
CA TYR A 126 14.91 0.78 12.06
C TYR A 126 15.28 1.34 13.43
N VAL A 127 15.16 2.65 13.63
CA VAL A 127 15.40 3.28 14.93
C VAL A 127 14.40 2.80 15.99
N MET A 128 13.14 2.58 15.60
CA MET A 128 12.08 2.08 16.48
C MET A 128 12.39 0.66 16.94
N LEU A 129 12.82 -0.21 16.03
CA LEU A 129 13.21 -1.58 16.37
C LEU A 129 14.45 -1.60 17.28
N THR A 130 15.49 -0.86 16.94
CA THR A 130 16.75 -0.87 17.70
C THR A 130 16.61 -0.18 19.06
N GLU A 131 16.33 1.13 19.07
CA GLU A 131 16.28 1.93 20.30
C GLU A 131 15.02 1.66 21.13
N GLY A 132 13.91 1.39 20.44
CA GLY A 132 12.60 1.20 21.06
C GLY A 132 12.37 -0.20 21.59
N THR A 133 12.76 -1.23 20.85
CA THR A 133 12.51 -2.63 21.26
C THR A 133 13.75 -3.36 21.79
N GLY A 134 14.94 -2.76 21.65
CA GLY A 134 16.21 -3.33 22.10
C GLY A 134 16.71 -4.46 21.21
N MET A 135 16.27 -4.51 19.95
CA MET A 135 16.78 -5.46 18.97
C MET A 135 18.19 -5.10 18.52
N GLU A 136 18.97 -6.12 18.18
CA GLU A 136 20.24 -5.94 17.49
C GLU A 136 20.02 -5.33 16.09
N SER A 137 20.94 -4.49 15.64
CA SER A 137 20.86 -3.77 14.37
C SER A 137 20.63 -4.70 13.17
N VAL A 138 21.32 -5.84 13.11
CA VAL A 138 21.18 -6.80 12.01
C VAL A 138 19.77 -7.40 11.99
N SER A 139 19.29 -7.87 13.14
CA SER A 139 17.92 -8.39 13.30
C SER A 139 16.85 -7.34 12.94
N ALA A 140 17.08 -6.07 13.30
CA ALA A 140 16.19 -4.97 12.93
C ALA A 140 16.12 -4.75 11.42
N ILE A 141 17.26 -4.77 10.72
CA ILE A 141 17.31 -4.66 9.25
C ILE A 141 16.57 -5.82 8.60
N ILE A 142 16.83 -7.06 9.03
CA ILE A 142 16.16 -8.25 8.50
C ILE A 142 14.64 -8.18 8.72
N THR A 143 14.21 -7.72 9.88
CA THR A 143 12.78 -7.52 10.21
C THR A 143 12.08 -6.58 9.23
N ILE A 144 12.78 -5.56 8.74
CA ILE A 144 12.25 -4.59 7.76
C ILE A 144 12.28 -5.18 6.35
N LEU A 145 13.35 -5.90 5.99
CA LEU A 145 13.51 -6.44 4.64
C LEU A 145 12.54 -7.58 4.34
N ILE A 146 12.26 -8.47 5.29
CA ILE A 146 11.34 -9.60 5.09
C ILE A 146 9.98 -9.17 4.52
N PRO A 147 9.21 -8.24 5.15
CA PRO A 147 7.92 -7.84 4.63
C PRO A 147 8.02 -7.12 3.28
N ILE A 148 9.10 -6.36 3.02
CA ILE A 148 9.32 -5.73 1.71
C ILE A 148 9.52 -6.79 0.62
N VAL A 149 10.34 -7.82 0.88
CA VAL A 149 10.58 -8.92 -0.05
C VAL A 149 9.29 -9.72 -0.27
N LEU A 150 8.52 -10.00 0.77
CA LEU A 150 7.22 -10.68 0.65
C LEU A 150 6.24 -9.88 -0.21
N LEU A 151 6.16 -8.56 -0.03
CA LEU A 151 5.32 -7.69 -0.85
C LEU A 151 5.82 -7.63 -2.30
N ALA A 152 7.14 -7.60 -2.53
CA ALA A 152 7.71 -7.63 -3.88
C ALA A 152 7.38 -8.94 -4.61
N ILE A 153 7.51 -10.09 -3.93
CA ILE A 153 7.14 -11.39 -4.48
C ILE A 153 5.64 -11.43 -4.80
N LEU A 154 4.80 -10.97 -3.86
CA LEU A 154 3.35 -10.92 -4.07
C LEU A 154 2.97 -10.03 -5.26
N ALA A 155 3.61 -8.86 -5.40
CA ALA A 155 3.40 -7.95 -6.52
C ALA A 155 3.77 -8.59 -7.86
N VAL A 156 4.89 -9.32 -7.93
CA VAL A 156 5.30 -10.07 -9.13
C VAL A 156 4.29 -11.17 -9.48
N VAL A 157 3.82 -11.92 -8.48
CA VAL A 157 2.81 -12.98 -8.68
C VAL A 157 1.50 -12.40 -9.20
N ILE A 158 1.02 -11.30 -8.61
CA ILE A 158 -0.20 -10.61 -9.07
C ILE A 158 0.00 -10.07 -10.49
N ALA A 159 1.13 -9.44 -10.79
CA ALA A 159 1.41 -8.94 -12.12
C ALA A 159 1.43 -10.07 -13.16
N ALA A 160 2.05 -11.21 -12.86
CA ALA A 160 2.03 -12.39 -13.72
C ALA A 160 0.62 -12.95 -13.91
N LEU A 161 -0.20 -13.00 -12.86
CA LEU A 161 -1.60 -13.42 -12.94
C LEU A 161 -2.42 -12.46 -13.81
N VAL A 162 -2.23 -11.15 -13.65
CA VAL A 162 -2.92 -10.14 -14.46
C VAL A 162 -2.53 -10.26 -15.93
N VAL A 163 -1.24 -10.44 -16.24
CA VAL A 163 -0.76 -10.63 -17.62
C VAL A 163 -1.33 -11.91 -18.24
N THR A 164 -1.39 -13.02 -17.49
CA THR A 164 -1.95 -14.28 -18.00
C THR A 164 -3.46 -14.19 -18.22
N VAL A 165 -4.19 -13.56 -17.31
CA VAL A 165 -5.65 -13.35 -17.43
C VAL A 165 -5.97 -12.40 -18.58
N LEU A 166 -5.31 -11.24 -18.66
CA LEU A 166 -5.48 -10.31 -19.78
C LEU A 166 -5.04 -10.92 -21.11
N GLY A 167 -3.97 -11.73 -21.11
CA GLY A 167 -3.53 -12.49 -22.26
C GLY A 167 -4.57 -13.51 -22.72
N ALA A 168 -5.20 -14.24 -21.80
CA ALA A 168 -6.28 -15.18 -22.11
C ALA A 168 -7.51 -14.46 -22.69
N PHE A 169 -7.90 -13.31 -22.13
CA PHE A 169 -8.99 -12.51 -22.68
C PHE A 169 -8.64 -11.86 -24.03
N GLY A 170 -7.41 -11.36 -24.19
CA GLY A 170 -6.93 -10.74 -25.42
C GLY A 170 -6.75 -11.74 -26.57
N LEU A 171 -6.16 -12.91 -26.29
CA LEU A 171 -6.01 -13.99 -27.26
C LEU A 171 -7.36 -14.63 -27.59
N GLY A 172 -8.26 -14.76 -26.61
CA GLY A 172 -9.63 -15.24 -26.85
C GLY A 172 -10.43 -14.29 -27.75
N ALA A 173 -10.35 -12.98 -27.51
CA ALA A 173 -10.99 -11.97 -28.36
C ALA A 173 -10.41 -11.96 -29.78
N LEU A 174 -9.07 -12.07 -29.92
CA LEU A 174 -8.40 -12.12 -31.21
C LEU A 174 -8.73 -13.40 -31.98
N ALA A 175 -8.74 -14.56 -31.32
CA ALA A 175 -9.11 -15.83 -31.92
C ALA A 175 -10.59 -15.85 -32.35
N GLY A 176 -11.49 -15.29 -31.54
CA GLY A 176 -12.90 -15.14 -31.90
C GLY A 176 -13.10 -14.20 -33.10
N ALA A 177 -12.42 -13.05 -33.12
CA ALA A 177 -12.47 -12.10 -34.23
C ALA A 177 -11.91 -12.71 -35.53
N LEU A 178 -10.77 -13.42 -35.45
CA LEU A 178 -10.15 -14.06 -36.60
C LEU A 178 -11.01 -15.22 -37.13
N THR A 179 -11.58 -16.03 -36.23
CA THR A 179 -12.50 -17.11 -36.62
C THR A 179 -13.73 -16.55 -37.31
N GLY A 180 -14.38 -15.53 -36.72
CA GLY A 180 -15.55 -14.89 -37.32
C GLY A 180 -15.27 -14.24 -38.67
N ALA A 181 -14.12 -13.56 -38.81
CA ALA A 181 -13.69 -12.96 -40.06
C ALA A 181 -13.41 -14.01 -41.15
N LEU A 182 -12.71 -15.10 -40.81
CA LEU A 182 -12.46 -16.18 -41.76
C LEU A 182 -13.73 -16.95 -42.11
N THR A 183 -14.55 -17.36 -41.13
CA THR A 183 -15.77 -18.12 -41.44
C THR A 183 -16.77 -17.26 -42.21
N GLY A 184 -17.01 -16.01 -41.79
CA GLY A 184 -17.94 -15.10 -42.46
C GLY A 184 -17.46 -14.69 -43.84
N GLY A 185 -16.16 -14.38 -43.99
CA GLY A 185 -15.58 -14.01 -45.27
C GLY A 185 -15.56 -15.16 -46.28
N LEU A 186 -15.21 -16.37 -45.83
CA LEU A 186 -15.12 -17.54 -46.73
C LEU A 186 -16.51 -18.06 -47.10
N THR A 187 -17.43 -18.20 -46.13
CA THR A 187 -18.80 -18.67 -46.45
C THR A 187 -19.59 -17.63 -47.24
N GLY A 188 -19.52 -16.35 -46.86
CA GLY A 188 -20.18 -15.27 -47.60
C GLY A 188 -19.60 -15.10 -49.01
N GLY A 189 -18.28 -15.15 -49.14
CA GLY A 189 -17.59 -15.02 -50.42
C GLY A 189 -17.89 -16.18 -51.38
N ILE A 190 -17.77 -17.42 -50.92
CA ILE A 190 -18.02 -18.61 -51.75
C ILE A 190 -19.51 -18.69 -52.11
N ALA A 191 -20.42 -18.45 -51.16
CA ALA A 191 -21.86 -18.46 -51.45
C ALA A 191 -22.24 -17.37 -52.46
N GLY A 192 -21.67 -16.17 -52.36
CA GLY A 192 -21.89 -15.08 -53.31
C GLY A 192 -21.38 -15.42 -54.71
N VAL A 193 -20.16 -15.96 -54.83
CA VAL A 193 -19.57 -16.35 -56.12
C VAL A 193 -20.36 -17.49 -56.76
N LEU A 194 -20.74 -18.52 -55.98
CA LEU A 194 -21.55 -19.62 -56.49
C LEU A 194 -22.93 -19.16 -56.93
N THR A 195 -23.62 -18.35 -56.12
CA THR A 195 -24.97 -17.86 -56.46
C THR A 195 -24.94 -17.02 -57.72
N ASN A 196 -24.05 -16.03 -57.79
CA ASN A 196 -23.94 -15.15 -58.96
C ASN A 196 -23.44 -15.89 -60.21
N GLY A 197 -22.54 -16.86 -60.03
CA GLY A 197 -22.04 -17.70 -61.13
C GLY A 197 -23.14 -18.60 -61.71
N LEU A 198 -23.96 -19.23 -60.85
CA LEU A 198 -25.06 -20.09 -61.29
C LEU A 198 -26.22 -19.30 -61.92
N THR A 199 -26.58 -18.13 -61.37
CA THR A 199 -27.63 -17.28 -61.97
C THR A 199 -27.19 -16.61 -63.27
N GLY A 200 -25.88 -16.43 -63.48
CA GLY A 200 -25.32 -15.90 -64.72
C GLY A 200 -25.19 -16.92 -65.85
N MET A 201 -25.38 -18.22 -65.57
CA MET A 201 -25.22 -19.32 -66.53
C MET A 201 -26.55 -19.90 -67.05
N THR A 202 -27.70 -19.36 -66.65
CA THR A 202 -28.98 -19.71 -67.29
C THR A 202 -29.05 -19.07 -68.67
N PHE A 203 -28.58 -19.82 -69.67
CA PHE A 203 -28.86 -19.64 -71.09
C PHE A 203 -30.03 -20.53 -71.52
#